data_AF-A0A1E7KI32-F1
#
_entry.id   AF-A0A1E7KI32-F1
#
_cell.length_a   1.000
_cell.length_b   1.000
_cell.length_c   1.000
_cell.angle_alpha   90.00
_cell.angle_beta   90.00
_cell.angle_gamma   90.00
#
_symmetry.space_group_name_H-M   'P 1'
#
loop_
_entity.id
_entity.type
_entity.pdbx_description
1 polymer ?
#
loop_
_entity_poly.entity_id
_entity_poly.type
_entity_poly.pdbx_seq_one_letter_code
_entity_poly.pdbx_strand_id
1 'polypeptide(L)'
;MPSRSEPSPSVPGQGAGGGSGTVTMAMVARRAGVSTQTVSNALNTPDLLRPETLERVRRAVDEMGYRPHRAARSLRTRASRLIGFGIAPAGAGTTIVLDRFLHALSETADAAGYRLLLFAAGSGQRELAAYEELLGEHGVDAFVLSNTAYGDPRQAWLEERGIPFVAFGRMWSEKDVGDWVDVDGAAGTEAAVERLVAEGHRRIGFLGWPPGSGTGDDRAEGWLRALRRHG
;
A
#
# COMPACT_ATOMS: atom_id res chain seq x y z
N MET A 1 23.19 61.23 -18.58
CA MET A 1 22.57 62.21 -17.66
C MET A 1 21.15 62.45 -18.14
N PRO A 2 20.11 62.39 -17.29
CA PRO A 2 19.82 61.52 -16.14
C PRO A 2 18.59 60.62 -16.50
N SER A 3 18.18 59.58 -15.79
CA SER A 3 17.83 59.52 -14.37
C SER A 3 18.00 58.09 -13.88
N ARG A 4 18.91 57.91 -12.91
CA ARG A 4 19.02 56.73 -12.08
C ARG A 4 18.13 56.96 -10.87
N SER A 5 17.05 56.19 -10.74
CA SER A 5 16.25 56.12 -9.53
C SER A 5 17.00 55.29 -8.48
N GLU A 6 17.37 55.91 -7.37
CA GLU A 6 17.91 55.26 -6.18
C GLU A 6 16.85 54.35 -5.53
N PRO A 7 17.22 53.18 -4.98
CA PRO A 7 16.32 52.40 -4.15
C PRO A 7 16.24 53.00 -2.74
N SER A 8 15.02 53.28 -2.29
CA SER A 8 14.73 53.66 -0.90
C SER A 8 15.07 52.54 0.08
N PRO A 9 15.52 52.85 1.31
CA PRO A 9 15.86 51.85 2.31
C PRO A 9 14.58 51.19 2.86
N SER A 10 14.43 49.89 2.63
CA SER A 10 13.39 49.08 3.25
C SER A 10 13.70 48.86 4.73
N VAL A 11 12.84 49.41 5.59
CA VAL A 11 12.79 49.15 7.03
C VAL A 11 12.54 47.66 7.28
N PRO A 12 13.25 46.98 8.22
CA PRO A 12 12.97 45.59 8.55
C PRO A 12 11.65 45.48 9.31
N GLY A 13 10.62 44.97 8.63
CA GLY A 13 9.35 44.60 9.23
C GLY A 13 9.52 43.38 10.13
N GLN A 14 9.50 43.60 11.45
CA GLN A 14 9.13 42.58 12.42
C GLN A 14 7.68 42.19 12.19
N GLY A 15 7.41 40.89 12.01
CA GLY A 15 6.08 40.37 11.72
C GLY A 15 5.96 38.90 12.14
N ALA A 16 5.69 38.73 13.43
CA ALA A 16 5.16 37.56 14.15
C ALA A 16 4.80 36.29 13.35
N GLY A 17 5.40 35.17 13.76
CA GLY A 17 4.97 33.82 13.39
C GLY A 17 3.56 33.51 13.90
N GLY A 18 2.63 33.32 12.97
CA GLY A 18 1.30 32.76 13.22
C GLY A 18 1.22 31.34 12.67
N GLY A 19 1.73 30.37 13.43
CA GLY A 19 1.42 28.96 13.16
C GLY A 19 -0.04 28.70 13.51
N SER A 20 -0.85 28.32 12.51
CA SER A 20 -2.17 27.72 12.76
C SER A 20 -1.95 26.42 13.55
N GLY A 21 -2.04 26.55 14.87
CA GLY A 21 -1.51 25.57 15.82
C GLY A 21 -2.40 24.35 15.92
N THR A 22 -2.02 23.27 15.23
CA THR A 22 -2.59 21.93 15.46
C THR A 22 -2.53 21.61 16.94
N VAL A 23 -3.68 21.32 17.54
CA VAL A 23 -3.78 20.97 18.96
C VAL A 23 -2.91 19.75 19.24
N THR A 24 -2.03 19.84 20.24
CA THR A 24 -1.09 18.77 20.60
C THR A 24 -1.53 17.99 21.83
N MET A 25 -1.02 16.77 22.01
CA MET A 25 -1.31 15.94 23.20
C MET A 25 -0.90 16.63 24.51
N ALA A 26 0.17 17.45 24.47
CA ALA A 26 0.63 18.24 25.61
C ALA A 26 -0.38 19.32 26.01
N MET A 27 -1.06 19.94 25.04
CA MET A 27 -2.14 20.89 25.30
C MET A 27 -3.33 20.20 25.96
N VAL A 28 -3.68 18.98 25.53
CA VAL A 28 -4.76 18.18 26.11
C VAL A 28 -4.44 17.80 27.55
N ALA A 29 -3.20 17.34 27.80
CA ALA A 29 -2.73 16.99 29.13
C ALA A 29 -2.85 18.17 30.10
N ARG A 30 -2.42 19.36 29.67
CA ARG A 30 -2.53 20.60 30.44
C ARG A 30 -3.99 20.98 30.70
N ARG A 31 -4.87 20.89 29.70
CA ARG A 31 -6.30 21.22 29.82
C ARG A 31 -7.05 20.27 30.76
N ALA A 32 -6.70 18.98 30.73
CA ALA A 32 -7.28 17.94 31.57
C ALA A 32 -6.63 17.84 32.97
N GLY A 33 -5.53 18.55 33.21
CA GLY A 33 -4.79 18.52 34.47
C GLY A 33 -4.15 17.16 34.75
N VAL A 34 -3.60 16.50 33.73
CA VAL A 34 -2.97 15.17 33.83
C VAL A 34 -1.64 15.14 33.08
N SER A 35 -0.88 14.05 33.20
CA SER A 35 0.33 13.85 32.39
C SER A 35 0.00 13.48 30.94
N THR A 36 0.93 13.72 30.01
CA THR A 36 0.82 13.28 28.60
C THR A 36 0.66 11.76 28.49
N GLN A 37 1.29 10.99 29.37
CA GLN A 37 1.12 9.54 29.44
C GLN A 37 -0.30 9.13 29.86
N THR A 38 -0.94 9.89 30.76
CA THR A 38 -2.34 9.66 31.14
C THR A 38 -3.28 9.89 29.96
N VAL A 39 -3.02 10.93 29.15
CA VAL A 39 -3.78 11.17 27.90
C VAL A 39 -3.56 10.03 26.90
N SER A 40 -2.33 9.55 26.75
CA SER A 40 -2.04 8.37 25.91
C SER A 40 -2.79 7.12 26.38
N ASN A 41 -2.86 6.87 27.69
CA ASN A 41 -3.60 5.72 28.23
C ASN A 41 -5.10 5.89 28.00
N ALA A 42 -5.66 7.09 28.17
CA ALA A 42 -7.07 7.36 27.91
C ALA A 42 -7.48 7.08 26.45
N LEU A 43 -6.56 7.30 25.51
CA LEU A 43 -6.79 7.08 24.08
C LEU A 43 -6.51 5.66 23.60
N ASN A 44 -5.62 4.91 24.27
CA ASN A 44 -5.14 3.61 23.77
C ASN A 44 -5.46 2.43 24.69
N THR A 45 -5.60 2.67 25.98
CA THR A 45 -5.78 1.65 27.04
C THR A 45 -6.67 2.22 28.15
N PRO A 46 -7.92 2.61 27.83
CA PRO A 46 -8.79 3.35 28.75
C PRO A 46 -9.08 2.59 30.04
N ASP A 47 -9.05 1.26 30.01
CA ASP A 47 -9.34 0.39 31.15
C ASP A 47 -8.31 0.50 32.29
N LEU A 48 -7.12 1.06 32.02
CA LEU A 48 -6.09 1.32 33.03
C LEU A 48 -6.34 2.58 33.86
N LEU A 49 -7.39 3.35 33.55
CA LEU A 49 -7.69 4.63 34.19
C LEU A 49 -8.96 4.57 35.02
N ARG A 50 -8.96 5.33 36.12
CA ARG A 50 -10.17 5.58 36.89
C ARG A 50 -11.21 6.28 36.00
N PRO A 51 -12.51 5.95 36.11
CA PRO A 51 -13.56 6.52 35.27
C PRO A 51 -13.54 8.06 35.24
N GLU A 52 -13.37 8.68 36.41
CA GLU A 52 -13.29 10.14 36.57
C GLU A 52 -12.16 10.78 35.76
N THR A 53 -10.97 10.14 35.74
CA THR A 53 -9.81 10.62 34.98
C THR A 53 -10.03 10.44 33.48
N LEU A 54 -10.61 9.30 33.08
CA LEU A 54 -10.91 9.01 31.68
C LEU A 54 -11.91 10.02 31.11
N GLU A 55 -12.97 10.33 31.85
CA GLU A 55 -13.99 11.30 31.46
C GLU A 55 -13.43 12.72 31.35
N ARG A 56 -12.58 13.12 32.30
CA ARG A 56 -11.87 14.41 32.25
C ARG A 56 -11.01 14.57 31.00
N VAL A 57 -10.31 13.51 30.61
CA VAL A 57 -9.47 13.52 29.40
C VAL A 57 -10.34 13.53 28.14
N ARG A 58 -11.39 12.71 28.06
CA ARG A 58 -12.32 12.67 26.91
C ARG A 58 -12.93 14.04 26.65
N ARG A 59 -13.45 14.69 27.69
CA ARG A 59 -14.00 16.05 27.59
C ARG A 59 -12.96 17.05 27.06
N ALA A 60 -11.72 17.01 27.56
CA ALA A 60 -10.66 17.90 27.08
C ALA A 60 -10.24 17.62 25.63
N VAL A 61 -10.29 16.36 25.19
CA VAL A 61 -10.07 15.97 23.79
C VAL A 61 -11.16 16.53 22.89
N ASP A 62 -12.42 16.35 23.28
CA ASP A 62 -13.59 16.79 22.52
C ASP A 62 -13.67 18.32 22.43
N GLU A 63 -13.54 19.02 23.56
CA GLU A 63 -13.58 20.50 23.61
C GLU A 63 -12.49 21.15 22.74
N MET A 64 -11.33 20.52 22.63
CA MET A 64 -10.21 21.06 21.86
C MET A 64 -10.11 20.47 20.45
N GLY A 65 -11.01 19.57 20.05
CA GLY A 65 -10.94 18.90 18.76
C GLY A 65 -9.63 18.15 18.52
N TYR A 66 -8.99 17.65 19.58
CA TYR A 66 -7.70 16.96 19.45
C TYR A 66 -7.87 15.64 18.70
N ARG A 67 -7.17 15.50 17.57
CA ARG A 67 -7.03 14.22 16.87
C ARG A 67 -5.59 13.73 16.98
N PRO A 68 -5.34 12.52 17.52
CA PRO A 68 -3.99 12.00 17.60
C PRO A 68 -3.36 11.91 16.21
N HIS A 69 -2.24 12.62 16.03
CA HIS A 69 -1.49 12.63 14.79
C HIS A 69 -0.83 11.26 14.58
N ARG A 70 -1.23 10.51 13.54
CA ARG A 70 -0.66 9.18 13.27
C ARG A 70 0.85 9.22 13.06
N ALA A 71 1.38 10.27 12.43
CA ALA A 71 2.82 10.49 12.28
C ALA A 71 3.58 10.56 13.62
N ALA A 72 3.01 11.19 14.65
CA ALA A 72 3.61 11.21 15.99
C ALA A 72 3.51 9.85 16.71
N ARG A 73 2.51 9.04 16.34
CA ARG A 73 2.34 7.68 16.86
C ARG A 73 3.32 6.71 16.19
N SER A 74 3.48 6.78 14.87
CA SER A 74 4.42 5.93 14.10
C SER A 74 5.87 6.16 14.52
N LEU A 75 6.27 7.40 14.81
CA LEU A 75 7.60 7.71 15.36
C LEU A 75 7.88 7.00 16.70
N ARG A 76 6.84 6.77 17.52
CA ARG A 76 6.95 6.08 18.80
C ARG A 76 6.83 4.55 18.67
N THR A 77 6.03 4.05 17.72
CA THR A 77 5.76 2.62 17.55
C THR A 77 6.63 1.95 16.47
N ARG A 78 7.42 2.71 15.70
CA ARG A 78 8.17 2.23 14.51
C ARG A 78 7.30 1.45 13.50
N ALA A 79 6.00 1.71 13.49
CA ALA A 79 5.06 1.08 12.57
C ALA A 79 4.07 2.16 12.09
N SER A 80 4.12 2.50 10.81
CA SER A 80 3.21 3.47 10.18
C SER A 80 1.81 2.90 9.96
N ARG A 81 1.69 1.57 9.96
CA ARG A 81 0.54 0.78 9.53
C ARG A 81 0.13 1.09 8.09
N LEU A 82 1.11 1.43 7.25
CA LEU A 82 0.92 1.65 5.82
C LEU A 82 1.44 0.45 5.03
N ILE A 83 0.63 -0.03 4.10
CA ILE A 83 0.99 -1.07 3.14
C ILE A 83 1.03 -0.43 1.75
N GLY A 84 2.16 -0.51 1.07
CA GLY A 84 2.32 -0.01 -0.29
C GLY A 84 1.70 -0.97 -1.31
N PHE A 85 0.93 -0.43 -2.26
CA PHE A 85 0.40 -1.19 -3.40
C PHE A 85 0.59 -0.42 -4.70
N GLY A 86 1.36 -1.00 -5.63
CA GLY A 86 1.65 -0.39 -6.93
C GLY A 86 0.51 -0.58 -7.91
N ILE A 87 0.05 0.50 -8.54
CA ILE A 87 -0.97 0.48 -9.57
C ILE A 87 -0.31 0.73 -10.93
N ALA A 88 -0.50 -0.22 -11.86
CA ALA A 88 -0.03 -0.09 -13.22
C ALA A 88 -0.75 1.07 -13.96
N PRO A 89 -0.10 1.74 -14.92
CA PRO A 89 -0.74 2.78 -15.72
C PRO A 89 -2.03 2.30 -16.38
N ALA A 90 -3.01 3.20 -16.51
CA ALA A 90 -4.26 2.91 -17.21
C ALA A 90 -3.97 2.41 -18.64
N GLY A 91 -4.63 1.32 -19.04
CA GLY A 91 -4.45 0.71 -20.36
C GLY A 91 -3.33 -0.32 -20.46
N ALA A 92 -2.48 -0.48 -19.43
CA ALA A 92 -1.45 -1.52 -19.38
C ALA A 92 -1.99 -2.91 -18.98
N GLY A 93 -3.28 -3.17 -19.22
CA GLY A 93 -3.92 -4.43 -18.85
C GLY A 93 -4.43 -4.48 -17.41
N THR A 94 -4.82 -3.35 -16.82
CA THR A 94 -5.56 -3.32 -15.55
C THR A 94 -6.81 -4.18 -15.68
N THR A 95 -6.79 -5.37 -15.09
CA THR A 95 -7.90 -6.34 -15.21
C THR A 95 -8.97 -6.05 -14.16
N ILE A 96 -10.22 -6.40 -14.46
CA ILE A 96 -11.33 -6.37 -13.49
C ILE A 96 -10.99 -7.15 -12.21
N VAL A 97 -10.14 -8.17 -12.33
CA VAL A 97 -9.65 -8.96 -11.20
C VAL A 97 -8.86 -8.11 -10.22
N LEU A 98 -7.94 -7.26 -10.72
CA LEU A 98 -7.14 -6.38 -9.85
C LEU A 98 -7.97 -5.27 -9.20
N ASP A 99 -9.01 -4.78 -9.87
CA ASP A 99 -9.93 -3.81 -9.28
C ASP A 99 -10.70 -4.39 -8.08
N ARG A 100 -11.30 -5.58 -8.24
CA ARG A 100 -11.99 -6.28 -7.14
C ARG A 100 -11.02 -6.66 -6.03
N PHE A 101 -9.83 -7.12 -6.39
CA PHE A 101 -8.77 -7.43 -5.43
C PHE A 101 -8.39 -6.20 -4.61
N LEU A 102 -8.21 -5.04 -5.24
CA LEU A 102 -7.86 -3.80 -4.56
C LEU A 102 -8.95 -3.37 -3.55
N HIS A 103 -10.23 -3.51 -3.90
CA HIS A 103 -11.33 -3.25 -2.97
C HIS A 103 -11.27 -4.20 -1.76
N ALA A 104 -11.16 -5.51 -2.00
CA ALA A 104 -11.08 -6.50 -0.93
C ALA A 104 -9.83 -6.32 -0.04
N LEU A 105 -8.69 -5.98 -0.65
CA LEU A 105 -7.44 -5.70 0.05
C LEU A 105 -7.59 -4.46 0.94
N SER A 106 -8.24 -3.41 0.43
CA SER A 106 -8.48 -2.17 1.18
C SER A 106 -9.35 -2.41 2.41
N GLU A 107 -10.48 -3.12 2.24
CA GLU A 107 -11.39 -3.47 3.33
C GLU A 107 -10.71 -4.36 4.39
N THR A 108 -9.95 -5.36 3.94
CA THR A 108 -9.23 -6.28 4.83
C THR A 108 -8.13 -5.57 5.60
N ALA A 109 -7.37 -4.69 4.94
CA ALA A 109 -6.33 -3.88 5.58
C ALA A 109 -6.95 -2.93 6.61
N ASP A 110 -8.08 -2.28 6.31
CA ASP A 110 -8.78 -1.40 7.25
C ASP A 110 -9.25 -2.17 8.50
N ALA A 111 -9.86 -3.34 8.32
CA ALA A 111 -10.28 -4.21 9.41
C ALA A 111 -9.11 -4.65 10.31
N ALA A 112 -7.91 -4.84 9.72
CA ALA A 112 -6.67 -5.15 10.45
C ALA A 112 -5.99 -3.91 11.07
N GLY A 113 -6.55 -2.70 10.87
CA GLY A 113 -5.99 -1.45 11.38
C GLY A 113 -4.84 -0.86 10.56
N TYR A 114 -4.67 -1.32 9.32
CA TYR A 114 -3.73 -0.83 8.31
C TYR A 114 -4.42 0.12 7.32
N ARG A 115 -3.63 0.78 6.48
CA ARG A 115 -4.10 1.56 5.33
C ARG A 115 -3.26 1.22 4.10
N LEU A 116 -3.89 1.26 2.94
CA LEU A 116 -3.17 1.16 1.68
C LEU A 116 -2.64 2.53 1.26
N LEU A 117 -1.40 2.55 0.82
CA LEU A 117 -0.81 3.66 0.08
C LEU A 117 -0.63 3.22 -1.36
N LEU A 118 -1.39 3.84 -2.25
CA LEU A 118 -1.35 3.56 -3.68
C LEU A 118 -0.29 4.45 -4.33
N PHE A 119 0.52 3.85 -5.20
CA PHE A 119 1.53 4.57 -5.97
C PHE A 119 1.56 4.08 -7.41
N ALA A 120 2.02 4.93 -8.32
CA ALA A 120 2.19 4.52 -9.71
C ALA A 120 3.36 3.52 -9.80
N ALA A 121 3.07 2.30 -10.25
CA ALA A 121 4.12 1.31 -10.48
C ALA A 121 5.03 1.80 -11.62
N GLY A 122 6.32 1.92 -11.33
CA GLY A 122 7.33 2.17 -12.34
C GLY A 122 7.57 0.96 -13.23
N SER A 123 8.44 1.11 -14.23
CA SER A 123 8.95 -0.01 -15.03
C SER A 123 10.48 0.06 -15.10
N GLY A 124 11.14 -1.10 -15.09
CA GLY A 124 12.60 -1.17 -15.12
C GLY A 124 13.24 -0.47 -13.92
N GLN A 125 14.28 0.33 -14.14
CA GLN A 125 15.05 0.95 -13.06
C GLN A 125 14.26 1.96 -12.20
N ARG A 126 13.12 2.46 -12.69
CA ARG A 126 12.25 3.35 -11.88
C ARG A 126 11.35 2.59 -10.92
N GLU A 127 11.19 1.28 -11.09
CA GLU A 127 10.29 0.50 -10.24
C GLU A 127 10.81 0.43 -8.80
N LEU A 128 12.06 0.02 -8.59
CA LEU A 128 12.63 -0.09 -7.25
C LEU A 128 12.82 1.27 -6.54
N ALA A 129 13.08 2.34 -7.31
CA ALA A 129 13.23 3.68 -6.75
C ALA A 129 11.96 4.14 -6.01
N ALA A 130 10.78 3.81 -6.52
CA ALA A 130 9.52 4.12 -5.84
C ALA A 130 9.39 3.37 -4.51
N TYR A 131 9.80 2.10 -4.44
CA TYR A 131 9.78 1.34 -3.19
C TYR A 131 10.72 1.94 -2.14
N GLU A 132 11.92 2.34 -2.57
CA GLU A 132 12.91 2.99 -1.72
C GLU A 132 12.39 4.33 -1.15
N GLU A 133 11.80 5.18 -2.00
CA GLU A 133 11.16 6.44 -1.59
C GLU A 133 10.03 6.19 -0.57
N LEU A 134 9.18 5.20 -0.81
CA LEU A 134 8.06 4.87 0.08
C LEU A 134 8.49 4.37 1.46
N LEU A 135 9.60 3.63 1.53
CA LEU A 135 10.18 3.20 2.81
C LEU A 135 10.81 4.38 3.56
N GLY A 136 11.57 5.22 2.85
CA GLY A 136 12.33 6.32 3.45
C GLY A 136 11.45 7.51 3.86
N GLU A 137 10.63 8.02 2.94
CA GLU A 137 9.91 9.28 3.11
C GLU A 137 8.50 9.09 3.65
N HIS A 138 7.84 8.00 3.24
CA HIS A 138 6.44 7.73 3.62
C HIS A 138 6.31 6.72 4.76
N GLY A 139 7.41 6.06 5.13
CA GLY A 139 7.49 5.11 6.23
C GLY A 139 6.62 3.86 6.02
N VAL A 140 6.42 3.41 4.78
CA VAL A 140 5.65 2.18 4.48
C VAL A 140 6.24 0.99 5.25
N ASP A 141 5.38 0.18 5.87
CA ASP A 141 5.81 -0.96 6.70
C ASP A 141 5.98 -2.25 5.88
N ALA A 142 5.21 -2.40 4.79
CA ALA A 142 5.17 -3.61 3.97
C ALA A 142 4.61 -3.33 2.57
N PHE A 143 4.79 -4.27 1.64
CA PHE A 143 4.25 -4.16 0.28
C PHE A 143 3.37 -5.34 -0.12
N VAL A 144 2.35 -5.07 -0.92
CA VAL A 144 1.64 -6.11 -1.68
C VAL A 144 2.04 -5.96 -3.15
N LEU A 145 2.67 -6.99 -3.68
CA LEU A 145 3.08 -7.05 -5.08
C LEU A 145 1.92 -7.55 -5.94
N SER A 146 1.81 -7.00 -7.14
CA SER A 146 0.93 -7.50 -8.20
C SER A 146 1.64 -7.42 -9.54
N ASN A 147 1.06 -8.06 -10.56
CA ASN A 147 1.64 -8.13 -11.90
C ASN A 147 3.10 -8.64 -11.85
N THR A 148 3.33 -9.71 -11.09
CA THR A 148 4.63 -10.38 -11.02
C THR A 148 4.97 -11.00 -12.37
N ALA A 149 6.28 -11.06 -12.67
CA ALA A 149 6.80 -11.61 -13.90
C ALA A 149 8.08 -12.41 -13.64
N TYR A 150 8.52 -13.19 -14.63
CA TYR A 150 9.83 -13.83 -14.57
C TYR A 150 10.93 -12.77 -14.37
N GLY A 151 11.83 -13.03 -13.42
CA GLY A 151 12.94 -12.12 -13.12
C GLY A 151 12.53 -10.79 -12.50
N ASP A 152 11.36 -10.73 -11.84
CA ASP A 152 10.88 -9.55 -11.13
C ASP A 152 11.89 -9.12 -10.04
N PRO A 153 12.53 -7.94 -10.18
CA PRO A 153 13.59 -7.52 -9.28
C PRO A 153 13.08 -7.13 -7.89
N ARG A 154 11.77 -6.87 -7.74
CA ARG A 154 11.17 -6.42 -6.47
C ARG A 154 11.28 -7.49 -5.40
N GLN A 155 11.08 -8.76 -5.79
CA GLN A 155 11.04 -9.89 -4.86
C GLN A 155 12.37 -10.06 -4.13
N ALA A 156 13.46 -10.21 -4.89
CA ALA A 156 14.81 -10.33 -4.34
C ALA A 156 15.21 -9.06 -3.57
N TRP A 157 14.90 -7.88 -4.10
CA TRP A 157 15.25 -6.61 -3.46
C TRP A 157 14.60 -6.43 -2.08
N LEU A 158 13.33 -6.82 -1.94
CA LEU A 158 12.58 -6.77 -0.67
C LEU A 158 13.09 -7.82 0.32
N GLU A 159 13.32 -9.05 -0.16
CA GLU A 159 13.83 -10.15 0.65
C GLU A 159 15.22 -9.85 1.23
N GLU A 160 16.16 -9.40 0.39
CA GLU A 160 17.54 -9.05 0.80
C GLU A 160 17.58 -7.95 1.88
N ARG A 161 16.56 -7.09 1.91
CA ARG A 161 16.43 -5.97 2.86
C ARG A 161 15.56 -6.31 4.08
N GLY A 162 15.00 -7.52 4.14
CA GLY A 162 14.11 -7.94 5.22
C GLY A 162 12.82 -7.10 5.30
N ILE A 163 12.38 -6.54 4.17
CA ILE A 163 11.15 -5.76 4.10
C ILE A 163 9.97 -6.72 3.89
N PRO A 164 8.95 -6.73 4.75
CA PRO A 164 7.81 -7.64 4.59
C PRO A 164 7.04 -7.38 3.30
N PHE A 165 6.73 -8.46 2.58
CA PHE A 165 5.87 -8.39 1.41
C PHE A 165 5.12 -9.69 1.15
N VAL A 166 4.02 -9.59 0.40
CA VAL A 166 3.29 -10.73 -0.16
C VAL A 166 2.92 -10.41 -1.61
N ALA A 167 2.71 -11.43 -2.44
CA ALA A 167 2.27 -11.21 -3.83
C ALA A 167 0.84 -11.73 -4.09
N PHE A 168 0.09 -10.94 -4.85
CA PHE A 168 -1.06 -11.43 -5.61
C PHE A 168 -0.59 -11.77 -7.03
N GLY A 169 -0.34 -13.06 -7.25
CA GLY A 169 0.41 -13.58 -8.38
C GLY A 169 1.58 -14.46 -7.92
N ARG A 170 1.87 -15.54 -8.66
CA ARG A 170 3.06 -16.36 -8.43
C ARG A 170 4.34 -15.54 -8.52
N MET A 171 5.40 -16.01 -7.87
CA MET A 171 6.70 -15.34 -7.92
C MET A 171 7.43 -15.52 -9.25
N TRP A 172 7.07 -16.54 -10.05
CA TRP A 172 7.73 -16.86 -11.32
C TRP A 172 9.26 -16.96 -11.18
N SER A 173 9.70 -17.53 -10.07
CA SER A 173 11.10 -17.70 -9.69
C SER A 173 11.36 -19.18 -9.41
N GLU A 174 12.58 -19.64 -9.66
CA GLU A 174 13.03 -20.98 -9.25
C GLU A 174 13.31 -21.09 -7.75
N LYS A 175 13.37 -19.94 -7.07
CA LYS A 175 13.55 -19.85 -5.62
C LYS A 175 12.20 -19.57 -4.95
N ASP A 176 11.94 -20.24 -3.84
CA ASP A 176 10.84 -19.90 -2.93
C ASP A 176 11.16 -18.59 -2.22
N VAL A 177 10.68 -17.48 -2.78
CA VAL A 177 10.90 -16.12 -2.30
C VAL A 177 9.57 -15.54 -1.85
N GLY A 178 9.41 -15.29 -0.56
CA GLY A 178 8.21 -14.66 0.00
C GLY A 178 6.91 -15.46 -0.16
N ASP A 179 5.84 -14.96 0.46
CA ASP A 179 4.51 -15.56 0.37
C ASP A 179 3.72 -15.02 -0.82
N TRP A 180 2.91 -15.87 -1.44
CA TRP A 180 2.04 -15.46 -2.55
C TRP A 180 0.71 -16.20 -2.56
N VAL A 181 -0.28 -15.57 -3.18
CA VAL A 181 -1.58 -16.15 -3.49
C VAL A 181 -1.92 -15.82 -4.94
N ASP A 182 -2.42 -16.80 -5.68
CA ASP A 182 -2.77 -16.63 -7.10
C ASP A 182 -3.97 -17.49 -7.47
N VAL A 183 -4.55 -17.19 -8.63
CA VAL A 183 -5.53 -18.03 -9.31
C VAL A 183 -4.79 -18.98 -10.24
N ASP A 184 -5.10 -20.28 -10.19
CA ASP A 184 -4.54 -21.26 -11.11
C ASP A 184 -5.07 -21.04 -12.54
N GLY A 185 -4.28 -20.30 -13.33
CA GLY A 185 -4.61 -19.94 -14.71
C GLY A 185 -4.60 -21.14 -15.64
N ALA A 186 -3.66 -22.06 -15.46
CA ALA A 186 -3.59 -23.31 -16.19
C ALA A 186 -4.83 -24.16 -15.95
N ALA A 187 -5.20 -24.41 -14.70
CA ALA A 187 -6.40 -25.17 -14.37
C ALA A 187 -7.68 -24.50 -14.89
N GLY A 188 -7.77 -23.17 -14.78
CA GLY A 188 -8.91 -22.42 -15.32
C GLY A 188 -9.05 -22.55 -16.84
N THR A 189 -7.94 -22.41 -17.57
CA THR A 189 -7.93 -22.56 -19.03
C THR A 189 -8.22 -24.00 -19.46
N GLU A 190 -7.66 -24.97 -18.75
CA GLU A 190 -7.93 -26.40 -18.96
C GLU A 190 -9.43 -26.70 -18.81
N ALA A 191 -10.06 -26.26 -17.71
CA ALA A 191 -11.49 -26.43 -17.49
C ALA A 191 -12.36 -25.79 -18.58
N ALA A 192 -11.95 -24.63 -19.11
CA ALA A 192 -12.65 -23.98 -20.22
C ALA A 192 -12.58 -24.80 -21.52
N VAL A 193 -11.42 -25.38 -21.85
CA VAL A 193 -11.26 -26.23 -23.02
C VAL A 193 -12.03 -27.54 -22.87
N GLU A 194 -11.97 -28.17 -21.69
CA GLU A 194 -12.75 -29.38 -21.38
C GLU A 194 -14.25 -29.16 -21.61
N ARG A 195 -14.76 -27.98 -21.21
CA ARG A 195 -16.16 -27.63 -21.46
C ARG A 195 -16.49 -27.54 -22.95
N LEU A 196 -15.61 -26.91 -23.75
CA LEU A 196 -15.81 -26.79 -25.21
C LEU A 196 -15.76 -28.15 -25.91
N VAL A 197 -14.85 -29.04 -25.50
CA VAL A 197 -14.77 -30.40 -26.05
C VAL A 197 -16.04 -31.19 -25.72
N ALA A 198 -16.55 -31.07 -24.49
CA ALA A 198 -17.81 -31.71 -24.08
C ALA A 198 -19.03 -31.20 -24.88
N GLU A 199 -18.98 -29.96 -25.38
CA GLU A 199 -19.99 -29.39 -26.31
C GLU A 199 -19.78 -29.82 -27.77
N GLY A 200 -18.73 -30.59 -28.07
CA GLY A 200 -18.46 -31.14 -29.40
C GLY A 200 -17.50 -30.32 -30.26
N HIS A 201 -16.92 -29.24 -29.73
CA HIS A 201 -15.92 -28.46 -30.47
C HIS A 201 -14.63 -29.26 -30.67
N ARG A 202 -14.03 -29.14 -31.86
CA ARG A 202 -12.82 -29.91 -32.27
C ARG A 202 -11.61 -29.04 -32.64
N ARG A 203 -11.84 -27.78 -33.01
CA ARG A 203 -10.77 -26.84 -33.41
C ARG A 203 -10.81 -25.65 -32.48
N ILE A 204 -9.98 -25.70 -31.43
CA ILE A 204 -9.98 -24.71 -30.35
C ILE A 204 -8.64 -23.98 -30.36
N GLY A 205 -8.67 -22.69 -30.68
CA GLY A 205 -7.50 -21.81 -30.63
C GLY A 205 -7.37 -21.08 -29.30
N PHE A 206 -6.14 -20.72 -28.92
CA PHE A 206 -5.84 -19.90 -27.76
C PHE A 206 -5.27 -18.56 -28.20
N LEU A 207 -5.90 -17.47 -27.75
CA LEU A 207 -5.41 -16.10 -27.95
C LEU A 207 -4.93 -15.58 -26.59
N GLY A 208 -3.63 -15.62 -26.38
CA GLY A 208 -2.99 -15.25 -25.12
C GLY A 208 -1.95 -14.15 -25.25
N TRP A 209 -1.01 -14.15 -24.31
CA TRP A 209 0.10 -13.20 -24.24
C TRP A 209 1.29 -13.67 -25.10
N PRO A 210 2.23 -12.77 -25.43
CA PRO A 210 3.51 -13.17 -25.99
C PRO A 210 4.24 -14.17 -25.06
N PRO A 211 5.03 -15.10 -25.62
CA PRO A 211 5.85 -16.03 -24.83
C PRO A 211 6.76 -15.30 -23.84
N GLY A 212 7.01 -15.90 -22.68
CA GLY A 212 7.83 -15.33 -21.60
C GLY A 212 7.03 -14.48 -20.61
N SER A 213 5.70 -14.54 -20.67
CA SER A 213 4.82 -14.02 -19.62
C SER A 213 4.43 -15.17 -18.72
N GLY A 214 4.83 -15.19 -17.45
CA GLY A 214 4.51 -16.29 -16.53
C GLY A 214 3.02 -16.64 -16.50
N THR A 215 2.18 -15.62 -16.35
CA THR A 215 0.72 -15.79 -16.37
C THR A 215 0.19 -16.24 -17.73
N GLY A 216 0.81 -15.80 -18.82
CA GLY A 216 0.42 -16.19 -20.17
C GLY A 216 0.81 -17.63 -20.50
N ASP A 217 2.03 -18.00 -20.17
CA ASP A 217 2.61 -19.31 -20.37
C ASP A 217 1.86 -20.36 -19.53
N ASP A 218 1.51 -20.05 -18.28
CA ASP A 218 0.70 -20.90 -17.41
C ASP A 218 -0.69 -21.19 -18.01
N ARG A 219 -1.39 -20.16 -18.51
CA ARG A 219 -2.69 -20.34 -19.18
C ARG A 219 -2.58 -21.13 -20.48
N ALA A 220 -1.54 -20.83 -21.28
CA ALA A 220 -1.27 -21.57 -22.51
C ALA A 220 -0.99 -23.05 -22.22
N GLU A 221 -0.30 -23.35 -21.12
CA GLU A 221 -0.06 -24.73 -20.67
C GLU A 221 -1.38 -25.46 -20.41
N GLY A 222 -2.30 -24.86 -19.66
CA GLY A 222 -3.63 -25.43 -19.41
C GLY A 222 -4.40 -25.76 -20.69
N TRP A 223 -4.37 -24.85 -21.67
CA TRP A 223 -4.94 -25.09 -23.00
C TRP A 223 -4.27 -26.27 -23.72
N LEU A 224 -2.93 -26.31 -23.76
CA LEU A 224 -2.17 -27.39 -24.38
C LEU A 224 -2.38 -28.74 -23.69
N ARG A 225 -2.54 -28.77 -22.36
CA ARG A 225 -2.84 -30.00 -21.60
C ARG A 225 -4.19 -30.57 -22.00
N ALA A 226 -5.22 -29.74 -22.06
CA ALA A 226 -6.55 -30.16 -22.47
C ALA A 226 -6.59 -30.65 -23.93
N LEU A 227 -5.96 -29.93 -24.87
CA LEU A 227 -5.90 -30.38 -26.27
C LEU A 227 -5.20 -31.73 -26.42
N ARG A 228 -4.05 -31.91 -25.77
CA ARG A 228 -3.32 -33.20 -25.82
C ARG A 228 -4.14 -34.38 -25.28
N ARG A 229 -5.07 -34.12 -24.36
CA ARG A 229 -5.97 -35.14 -23.81
C ARG A 229 -7.05 -35.58 -24.80
N HIS A 230 -7.48 -34.69 -25.70
CA HIS A 230 -8.64 -34.89 -26.58
C HIS A 230 -8.32 -35.00 -28.08
N GLY A 231 -7.05 -34.83 -28.47
CA GLY A 231 -6.55 -35.05 -29.84
C GLY A 231 -6.74 -33.86 -30.76
#